data_AF-A0A1X7G0A1-F1
#
_entry.id   AF-A0A1X7G0A1-F1
#
_cell.length_a   1.000
_cell.length_b   1.000
_cell.length_c   1.000
_cell.angle_alpha   90.00
_cell.angle_beta   90.00
_cell.angle_gamma   90.00
#
_symmetry.space_group_name_H-M   'P 1'
#
loop_
_entity.id
_entity.type
_entity.pdbx_description
1 polymer ?
#
loop_
_entity_poly.entity_id
_entity_poly.type
_entity_poly.pdbx_seq_one_letter_code
_entity_poly.pdbx_strand_id
1 'polypeptide(L)'
;MRESEELYRYTLELADQFAWTADANGYITHITPTFAALIGAKAGEDLVEVWKKAVHPADFPIMLESARRAVAERRRCDSYFRLRMSDGGLRWFAARAVPLFGKNGELVRWYGITEDVHDSREAERALRDADERYRLAVLATHDVIWDYDLVNNRVVWNDATAPIFGYELGDGPTPLGWWNEKLHPDDHARVSASFGQALENGWSNWAETYRFRDASGEYRHIFDRGFIIHDDQNRSIRAVGSMSDITDRRRAEEKLQRVQAELVHVSRLSAMGALASTLAHELNQPLTAITNYMAGSSRLLAGGASNVDAVRVAIEAAEASAIRAGEIVRGLRELVARGNVRIRREELHRIVEDAAVLAFIDAKRQGVVHQVHIDPAAHWVEADRVQLQQVLINLVRNAVEAMKDLPRREITIGAVPLADGMIEVSVADTGCGLPEKIRDALFSPFHGTSPDGMGIGLSICRTIVEAHGGRIWADDAPDGGAVFRFTVPRSRRPVDV
;
A
#
# COMPACT_ATOMS: atom_id res chain seq x y z
N MET A 1 7.02 76.32 -25.74
CA MET A 1 5.71 75.84 -25.22
C MET A 1 5.28 74.55 -25.92
N ARG A 2 5.20 74.50 -27.26
CA ARG A 2 4.83 73.28 -28.04
C ARG A 2 5.66 72.01 -27.74
N GLU A 3 7.00 72.10 -27.72
CA GLU A 3 7.86 70.94 -27.44
C GLU A 3 7.67 70.37 -26.03
N SER A 4 7.38 71.23 -25.04
CA SER A 4 7.12 70.79 -23.65
C SER A 4 5.78 70.09 -23.50
N GLU A 5 4.78 70.45 -24.31
CA GLU A 5 3.45 69.82 -24.32
C GLU A 5 3.47 68.47 -25.05
N GLU A 6 4.26 68.36 -26.13
CA GLU A 6 4.45 67.09 -26.86
C GLU A 6 5.25 66.09 -26.02
N LEU A 7 6.34 66.52 -25.38
CA LEU A 7 7.11 65.66 -24.46
C LEU A 7 6.25 65.16 -23.29
N TYR A 8 5.41 66.01 -22.72
CA TYR A 8 4.48 65.62 -21.65
C TYR A 8 3.47 64.56 -22.13
N ARG A 9 2.90 64.73 -23.33
CA ARG A 9 1.94 63.77 -23.90
C ARG A 9 2.57 62.41 -24.15
N TYR A 10 3.74 62.36 -24.80
CA TYR A 10 4.44 61.10 -25.06
C TYR A 10 4.91 60.41 -23.77
N THR A 11 5.29 61.18 -22.75
CA THR A 11 5.68 60.60 -21.45
C THR A 11 4.52 59.90 -20.76
N LEU A 12 3.31 60.46 -20.83
CA LEU A 12 2.10 59.83 -20.26
C LEU A 12 1.67 58.59 -21.06
N GLU A 13 1.76 58.65 -22.39
CA GLU A 13 1.42 57.52 -23.27
C GLU A 13 2.41 56.35 -23.11
N LEU A 14 3.71 56.62 -22.97
CA LEU A 14 4.72 55.57 -22.74
C LEU A 14 4.65 54.96 -21.33
N ALA A 15 4.07 55.66 -20.37
CA ALA A 15 3.95 55.22 -18.99
C ALA A 15 2.62 54.50 -18.68
N ASP A 16 1.76 54.29 -19.69
CA ASP A 16 0.39 53.78 -19.53
C ASP A 16 -0.41 54.52 -18.43
N GLN A 17 -0.18 55.84 -18.32
CA GLN A 17 -0.77 56.70 -17.31
C GLN A 17 -1.84 57.62 -17.88
N PHE A 18 -2.99 57.59 -17.24
CA PHE A 18 -4.16 58.38 -17.57
C PHE A 18 -4.18 59.67 -16.75
N ALA A 19 -3.76 60.78 -17.34
CA ALA A 19 -3.83 62.08 -16.66
C ALA A 19 -5.26 62.66 -16.67
N TRP A 20 -5.60 63.34 -15.58
CA TRP A 20 -6.88 64.02 -15.39
C TRP A 20 -6.74 65.25 -14.48
N THR A 21 -7.68 66.18 -14.59
CA THR A 21 -7.83 67.30 -13.66
C THR A 21 -9.24 67.34 -13.10
N ALA A 22 -9.38 67.77 -11.85
CA ALA A 22 -10.68 67.97 -11.22
C ALA A 22 -10.78 69.36 -10.58
N ASP A 23 -12.00 69.90 -10.47
CA ASP A 23 -12.25 71.17 -9.79
C ASP A 23 -12.10 71.06 -8.25
N ALA A 24 -12.34 72.16 -7.55
CA ALA A 24 -12.29 72.20 -6.08
C ALA A 24 -13.31 71.28 -5.38
N ASN A 25 -14.38 70.88 -6.07
CA ASN A 25 -15.38 69.94 -5.56
C ASN A 25 -15.02 68.47 -5.85
N GLY A 26 -13.91 68.23 -6.55
CA GLY A 26 -13.47 66.89 -6.95
C GLY A 26 -14.14 66.36 -8.22
N TYR A 27 -14.84 67.22 -8.97
CA TYR A 27 -15.44 66.86 -10.25
C TYR A 27 -14.41 66.89 -11.36
N ILE A 28 -14.29 65.78 -12.10
CA ILE A 28 -13.37 65.67 -13.22
C ILE A 28 -13.76 66.69 -14.30
N THR A 29 -12.80 67.56 -14.64
CA THR A 29 -12.95 68.64 -15.62
C THR A 29 -12.23 68.34 -16.93
N HIS A 30 -11.20 67.50 -16.88
CA HIS A 30 -10.45 67.08 -18.06
C HIS A 30 -9.88 65.68 -17.84
N ILE A 31 -9.89 64.87 -18.90
CA ILE A 31 -9.23 63.56 -18.97
C ILE A 31 -8.47 63.45 -20.29
N THR A 32 -7.41 62.66 -20.31
CA THR A 32 -6.70 62.32 -21.55
C THR A 32 -7.60 61.53 -22.52
N PRO A 33 -7.39 61.64 -23.85
CA PRO A 33 -8.19 60.89 -24.84
C PRO A 33 -8.13 59.38 -24.66
N THR A 34 -6.97 58.84 -24.26
CA THR A 34 -6.78 57.42 -23.93
C THR A 34 -7.66 57.02 -22.74
N PHE A 35 -7.75 57.86 -21.71
CA PHE A 35 -8.63 57.62 -20.57
C PHE A 35 -10.11 57.68 -20.95
N ALA A 36 -10.50 58.64 -21.81
CA ALA A 36 -11.86 58.75 -22.31
C ALA A 36 -12.29 57.49 -23.07
N ALA A 37 -11.43 56.95 -23.95
CA ALA A 37 -11.68 55.70 -24.66
C ALA A 37 -11.81 54.50 -23.72
N LEU A 38 -11.00 54.46 -22.66
CA LEU A 38 -10.97 53.39 -21.66
C LEU A 38 -12.32 53.22 -20.94
N ILE A 39 -12.91 54.34 -20.49
CA ILE A 39 -14.18 54.37 -19.74
C ILE A 39 -15.41 54.59 -20.64
N GLY A 40 -15.21 54.72 -21.96
CA GLY A 40 -16.29 54.90 -22.94
C GLY A 40 -16.91 56.30 -22.99
N ALA A 41 -16.20 57.33 -22.55
CA ALA A 41 -16.67 58.72 -22.56
C ALA A 41 -16.74 59.27 -24.00
N LYS A 42 -17.89 59.83 -24.39
CA LYS A 42 -18.04 60.50 -25.70
C LYS A 42 -17.78 62.00 -25.61
N ALA A 43 -17.37 62.61 -26.72
CA ALA A 43 -17.15 64.04 -26.77
C ALA A 43 -18.44 64.82 -26.47
N GLY A 44 -18.38 65.75 -25.51
CA GLY A 44 -19.53 66.55 -25.08
C GLY A 44 -20.41 65.92 -23.99
N GLU A 45 -20.09 64.72 -23.49
CA GLU A 45 -20.74 64.16 -22.30
C GLU A 45 -20.26 64.83 -21.02
N ASP A 46 -21.14 64.86 -20.01
CA ASP A 46 -20.80 65.32 -18.68
C ASP A 46 -19.84 64.31 -18.01
N LEU A 47 -18.57 64.69 -17.93
CA LEU A 47 -17.50 63.89 -17.32
C LEU A 47 -17.80 63.50 -15.87
N VAL A 48 -18.60 64.29 -15.15
CA VAL A 48 -19.01 63.96 -13.77
C VAL A 48 -19.90 62.73 -13.77
N GLU A 49 -20.89 62.68 -14.65
CA GLU A 49 -21.82 61.56 -14.74
C GLU A 49 -21.16 60.32 -15.35
N VAL A 50 -20.25 60.51 -16.31
CA VAL A 50 -19.44 59.40 -16.86
C VAL A 50 -18.55 58.80 -15.77
N TRP A 51 -17.86 59.64 -14.99
CA TRP A 51 -17.03 59.19 -13.87
C TRP A 51 -17.83 58.47 -12.80
N LYS A 52 -19.01 59.01 -12.43
CA LYS A 52 -19.92 58.40 -11.46
C LYS A 52 -20.38 57.00 -11.86
N LYS A 53 -20.56 56.74 -13.16
CA LYS A 53 -20.96 55.44 -13.70
C LYS A 53 -19.78 54.48 -13.84
N ALA A 54 -18.58 55.00 -14.13
CA ALA A 54 -17.39 54.19 -14.34
C ALA A 54 -16.81 53.65 -13.03
N VAL A 55 -16.70 54.47 -11.97
CA VAL A 55 -16.17 54.00 -10.69
C VAL A 55 -17.19 53.09 -9.99
N HIS A 56 -16.69 52.03 -9.35
CA HIS A 56 -17.54 51.11 -8.60
C HIS A 56 -18.21 51.82 -7.40
N PRO A 57 -19.54 51.67 -7.18
CA PRO A 57 -20.29 52.40 -6.15
C PRO A 57 -19.69 52.33 -4.73
N ALA A 58 -19.15 51.18 -4.35
CA ALA A 58 -18.54 50.97 -3.03
C ALA A 58 -17.22 51.74 -2.82
N ASP A 59 -16.56 52.18 -3.89
CA ASP A 59 -15.24 52.81 -3.81
C ASP A 59 -15.36 54.34 -3.68
N PHE A 60 -16.49 54.94 -4.09
CA PHE A 60 -16.71 56.40 -3.99
C PHE A 60 -16.55 56.98 -2.58
N PRO A 61 -17.17 56.41 -1.51
CA PRO A 61 -17.06 57.00 -0.18
C PRO A 61 -15.61 57.01 0.31
N ILE A 62 -14.86 55.95 0.00
CA ILE A 62 -13.45 55.76 0.39
C ILE A 62 -12.57 56.79 -0.33
N MET A 63 -12.78 56.97 -1.64
CA MET A 63 -12.05 57.96 -2.44
C MET A 63 -12.32 59.39 -1.93
N LEU A 64 -13.58 59.71 -1.63
CA LEU A 64 -13.97 61.02 -1.14
C LEU A 64 -13.35 61.33 0.23
N GLU A 65 -13.31 60.35 1.13
CA GLU A 65 -12.64 60.46 2.43
C GLU A 65 -11.13 60.67 2.27
N SER A 66 -10.47 59.88 1.40
CA SER A 66 -9.05 60.02 1.12
C SER A 66 -8.71 61.40 0.55
N ALA A 67 -9.54 61.92 -0.36
CA ALA A 67 -9.41 63.26 -0.93
C ALA A 67 -9.57 64.35 0.14
N ARG A 68 -10.61 64.27 0.99
CA ARG A 68 -10.81 65.23 2.10
C ARG A 68 -9.61 65.29 3.04
N ARG A 69 -9.07 64.14 3.42
CA ARG A 69 -7.89 64.05 4.28
C ARG A 69 -6.65 64.66 3.60
N ALA A 70 -6.44 64.36 2.32
CA ALA A 70 -5.33 64.92 1.56
C ALA A 70 -5.38 66.46 1.46
N VAL A 71 -6.57 67.05 1.38
CA VAL A 71 -6.76 68.51 1.42
C VAL A 71 -6.43 69.07 2.80
N ALA A 72 -6.98 68.48 3.85
CA ALA A 72 -6.76 68.94 5.23
C ALA A 72 -5.27 68.89 5.63
N GLU A 73 -4.56 67.84 5.20
CA GLU A 73 -3.15 67.61 5.49
C GLU A 73 -2.21 68.22 4.43
N ARG A 74 -2.75 68.87 3.39
CA ARG A 74 -2.00 69.46 2.26
C ARG A 74 -0.97 68.52 1.63
N ARG A 75 -1.38 67.29 1.36
CA ARG A 75 -0.53 66.25 0.76
C ARG A 75 -1.15 65.62 -0.47
N ARG A 76 -0.39 64.75 -1.14
CA ARG A 76 -0.93 63.91 -2.22
C ARG A 76 -1.97 62.93 -1.68
N CYS A 77 -2.98 62.67 -2.51
CA CYS A 77 -3.97 61.64 -2.35
C CYS A 77 -3.58 60.43 -3.20
N ASP A 78 -3.35 59.30 -2.55
CA ASP A 78 -3.19 58.01 -3.21
C ASP A 78 -4.50 57.23 -3.00
N SER A 79 -5.06 56.65 -4.07
CA SER A 79 -6.36 55.95 -4.03
C SER A 79 -6.36 54.74 -4.94
N TYR A 80 -7.00 53.66 -4.49
CA TYR A 80 -7.21 52.45 -5.28
C TYR A 80 -8.71 52.24 -5.43
N PHE A 81 -9.16 52.00 -6.66
CA PHE A 81 -10.58 51.86 -6.96
C PHE A 81 -10.77 51.04 -8.21
N ARG A 82 -12.00 50.53 -8.37
CA ARG A 82 -12.39 49.76 -9.54
C ARG A 82 -13.07 50.67 -10.55
N LEU A 83 -12.63 50.59 -11.79
CA LEU A 83 -13.30 51.21 -12.93
C LEU A 83 -13.94 50.16 -13.81
N ARG A 84 -15.16 50.47 -14.25
CA ARG A 84 -15.86 49.78 -15.31
C ARG A 84 -15.39 50.33 -16.65
N MET A 85 -14.86 49.45 -17.45
CA MET A 85 -14.32 49.70 -18.78
C MET A 85 -15.46 49.79 -19.81
N SER A 86 -15.15 50.31 -20.99
CA SER A 86 -16.12 50.44 -22.09
C SER A 86 -16.69 49.09 -22.59
N ASP A 87 -15.95 47.99 -22.40
CA ASP A 87 -16.39 46.62 -22.67
C ASP A 87 -17.27 46.01 -21.55
N GLY A 88 -17.48 46.76 -20.46
CA GLY A 88 -18.24 46.33 -19.28
C GLY A 88 -17.44 45.61 -18.21
N GLY A 89 -16.17 45.26 -18.48
CA GLY A 89 -15.23 44.66 -17.54
C GLY A 89 -14.90 45.59 -16.37
N LEU A 90 -14.55 45.02 -15.22
CA LEU A 90 -14.20 45.77 -14.01
C LEU A 90 -12.72 45.56 -13.69
N ARG A 91 -11.92 46.61 -13.76
CA ARG A 91 -10.46 46.55 -13.52
C ARG A 91 -10.05 47.43 -12.34
N TRP A 92 -8.92 47.10 -11.72
CA TRP A 92 -8.37 47.85 -10.58
C TRP A 92 -7.42 48.94 -11.06
N PHE A 93 -7.61 50.15 -10.56
CA PHE A 93 -6.79 51.31 -10.88
C PHE A 93 -6.20 51.92 -9.62
N ALA A 94 -4.99 52.47 -9.77
CA ALA A 94 -4.36 53.30 -8.77
C ALA A 94 -4.32 54.74 -9.28
N ALA A 95 -4.85 55.68 -8.51
CA ALA A 95 -4.69 57.11 -8.77
C ALA A 95 -3.76 57.76 -7.76
N ARG A 96 -2.93 58.68 -8.26
CA ARG A 96 -2.14 59.61 -7.46
C ARG A 96 -2.54 61.02 -7.86
N ALA A 97 -3.05 61.80 -6.91
CA ALA A 97 -3.55 63.14 -7.16
C ALA A 97 -2.97 64.16 -6.18
N VAL A 98 -2.66 65.35 -6.66
CA VAL A 98 -2.14 66.47 -5.87
C VAL A 98 -3.13 67.64 -5.90
N PRO A 99 -3.49 68.22 -4.73
CA PRO A 99 -4.31 69.41 -4.66
C PRO A 99 -3.48 70.68 -4.93
N LEU A 100 -3.97 71.55 -5.82
CA LEU A 100 -3.46 72.89 -6.04
C LEU A 100 -4.25 73.88 -5.19
N PHE A 101 -3.55 74.67 -4.38
CA PHE A 101 -4.14 75.70 -3.54
C PHE A 101 -3.92 77.10 -4.12
N GLY A 102 -4.92 77.96 -3.95
CA GLY A 102 -4.87 79.38 -4.31
C GLY A 102 -4.13 80.22 -3.27
N LYS A 103 -4.08 81.53 -3.49
CA LYS A 103 -3.30 82.47 -2.66
C LYS A 103 -3.82 82.59 -1.23
N ASN A 104 -5.10 82.29 -0.98
CA ASN A 104 -5.70 82.37 0.35
C ASN A 104 -5.80 80.98 1.01
N GLY A 105 -5.14 79.96 0.45
CA GLY A 105 -5.11 78.60 0.96
C GLY A 105 -6.35 77.75 0.63
N GLU A 106 -7.24 78.26 -0.21
CA GLU A 106 -8.39 77.56 -0.76
C GLU A 106 -7.97 76.53 -1.82
N LEU A 107 -8.61 75.37 -1.85
CA LEU A 107 -8.40 74.38 -2.92
C LEU A 107 -8.96 74.94 -4.23
N VAL A 108 -8.14 74.96 -5.28
CA VAL A 108 -8.51 75.49 -6.61
C VAL A 108 -8.74 74.36 -7.61
N ARG A 109 -7.88 73.35 -7.60
CA ARG A 109 -7.89 72.27 -8.61
C ARG A 109 -7.14 71.04 -8.10
N TRP A 110 -7.45 69.88 -8.66
CA TRP A 110 -6.65 68.67 -8.54
C TRP A 110 -5.96 68.33 -9.86
N TYR A 111 -4.74 67.84 -9.77
CA TYR A 111 -4.04 67.17 -10.85
C TYR A 111 -3.81 65.73 -10.46
N GLY A 112 -4.21 64.78 -11.30
CA GLY A 112 -4.05 63.37 -11.02
C GLY A 112 -3.58 62.57 -12.22
N ILE A 113 -2.94 61.46 -11.90
CA ILE A 113 -2.65 60.38 -12.83
C ILE A 113 -3.32 59.12 -12.32
N THR A 114 -3.76 58.28 -13.24
CA THR A 114 -4.37 56.98 -12.95
C THR A 114 -3.67 55.92 -13.78
N GLU A 115 -3.40 54.77 -13.17
CA GLU A 115 -2.65 53.66 -13.76
C GLU A 115 -3.49 52.38 -13.59
N ASP A 116 -3.56 51.56 -14.63
CA ASP A 116 -4.19 50.24 -14.55
C ASP A 116 -3.25 49.28 -13.81
N VAL A 117 -3.69 48.79 -12.66
CA VAL A 117 -2.90 47.90 -11.81
C VAL A 117 -3.56 46.52 -11.69
N HIS A 118 -4.54 46.21 -12.54
CA HIS A 118 -5.33 45.00 -12.45
C HIS A 118 -4.48 43.74 -12.58
N ASP A 119 -3.72 43.61 -13.67
CA ASP A 119 -2.97 42.39 -13.96
C ASP A 119 -1.87 42.14 -12.92
N SER A 120 -1.20 43.21 -12.48
CA SER A 120 -0.19 43.13 -11.42
C SER A 120 -0.80 42.67 -10.09
N ARG A 121 -1.97 43.22 -9.70
CA ARG A 121 -2.65 42.80 -8.47
C ARG A 121 -3.23 41.40 -8.55
N GLU A 122 -3.75 40.98 -9.70
CA GLU A 122 -4.25 39.62 -9.90
C GLU A 122 -3.10 38.61 -9.84
N ALA A 123 -1.94 38.91 -10.45
CA ALA A 123 -0.75 38.08 -10.36
C ALA A 123 -0.21 37.98 -8.91
N GLU A 124 -0.11 39.11 -8.21
CA GLU A 124 0.32 39.14 -6.80
C GLU A 124 -0.64 38.35 -5.90
N ARG A 125 -1.95 38.51 -6.12
CA ARG A 125 -2.97 37.75 -5.38
C ARG A 125 -2.90 36.25 -5.71
N ALA A 126 -2.79 35.89 -6.98
CA ALA A 126 -2.68 34.50 -7.39
C ALA A 126 -1.43 33.83 -6.81
N LEU A 127 -0.31 34.56 -6.78
CA LEU A 127 0.94 34.11 -6.15
C LEU A 127 0.74 33.91 -4.65
N ARG A 128 0.13 34.87 -3.96
CA ARG A 128 -0.17 34.78 -2.52
C ARG A 128 -1.11 33.61 -2.21
N ASP A 129 -2.18 33.46 -2.97
CA ASP A 129 -3.15 32.37 -2.79
C ASP A 129 -2.50 31.01 -3.11
N ALA A 130 -1.54 30.95 -4.03
CA ALA A 130 -0.78 29.74 -4.34
C ALA A 130 0.23 29.40 -3.23
N ASP A 131 0.96 30.40 -2.72
CA ASP A 131 1.90 30.26 -1.61
C ASP A 131 1.18 29.81 -0.33
N GLU A 132 0.03 30.42 -0.01
CA GLU A 132 -0.79 30.02 1.15
C GLU A 132 -1.30 28.58 0.98
N ARG A 133 -1.81 28.21 -0.20
CA ARG A 133 -2.23 26.84 -0.49
C ARG A 133 -1.10 25.83 -0.38
N TYR A 134 0.09 26.17 -0.89
CA TYR A 134 1.29 25.33 -0.75
C TYR A 134 1.66 25.15 0.71
N ARG A 135 1.71 26.23 1.49
CA ARG A 135 2.02 26.21 2.92
C ARG A 135 1.03 25.35 3.70
N LEU A 136 -0.26 25.48 3.42
CA LEU A 136 -1.31 24.68 4.05
C LEU A 136 -1.22 23.19 3.68
N ALA A 137 -0.90 22.87 2.42
CA ALA A 137 -0.71 21.48 1.99
C ALA A 137 0.48 20.82 2.72
N VAL A 138 1.59 21.54 2.87
CA VAL A 138 2.77 21.07 3.64
C VAL A 138 2.45 20.90 5.11
N LEU A 139 1.72 21.84 5.73
CA LEU A 139 1.31 21.74 7.13
C LEU A 139 0.34 20.56 7.37
N ALA A 140 -0.51 20.22 6.41
CA ALA A 140 -1.46 19.13 6.55
C ALA A 140 -0.79 17.75 6.58
N THR A 141 0.26 17.53 5.77
CA THR A 141 0.95 16.23 5.72
C THR A 141 1.90 16.00 6.89
N HIS A 142 2.29 17.06 7.61
CA HIS A 142 3.34 17.01 8.64
C HIS A 142 4.62 16.33 8.11
N ASP A 143 4.96 16.57 6.85
CA ASP A 143 6.17 16.05 6.24
C ASP A 143 7.31 17.07 6.38
N VAL A 144 8.53 16.57 6.54
CA VAL A 144 9.72 17.39 6.37
C VAL A 144 9.97 17.54 4.88
N ILE A 145 9.89 18.78 4.37
CA ILE A 145 10.15 19.09 2.97
C ILE A 145 11.62 19.47 2.83
N TRP A 146 12.28 18.88 1.83
CA TRP A 146 13.66 19.17 1.48
C TRP A 146 13.75 19.62 0.02
N ASP A 147 14.64 20.56 -0.22
CA ASP A 147 14.94 21.13 -1.54
C ASP A 147 16.46 21.16 -1.73
N TYR A 148 16.93 20.26 -2.58
CA TYR A 148 18.33 20.04 -2.83
C TYR A 148 18.76 20.71 -4.14
N ASP A 149 19.59 21.74 -4.02
CA ASP A 149 20.39 22.29 -5.10
C ASP A 149 21.63 21.40 -5.31
N LEU A 150 21.60 20.60 -6.38
CA LEU A 150 22.67 19.66 -6.71
C LEU A 150 23.94 20.39 -7.19
N VAL A 151 23.79 21.57 -7.79
CA VAL A 151 24.90 22.33 -8.38
C VAL A 151 25.76 22.94 -7.27
N ASN A 152 25.13 23.52 -6.25
CA ASN A 152 25.82 24.16 -5.14
C ASN A 152 25.97 23.27 -3.90
N ASN A 153 25.42 22.05 -3.95
CA ASN A 153 25.35 21.10 -2.84
C ASN A 153 24.72 21.71 -1.58
N ARG A 154 23.50 22.27 -1.72
CA ARG A 154 22.77 22.94 -0.64
C ARG A 154 21.37 22.35 -0.51
N VAL A 155 21.04 21.84 0.66
CA VAL A 155 19.71 21.32 1.02
C VAL A 155 19.02 22.32 1.94
N VAL A 156 17.89 22.85 1.49
CA VAL A 156 16.98 23.66 2.30
C VAL A 156 15.92 22.74 2.89
N TRP A 157 15.56 22.98 4.14
CA TRP A 157 14.58 22.19 4.89
C TRP A 157 13.46 23.11 5.37
N ASN A 158 12.23 22.60 5.44
CA ASN A 158 11.13 23.35 6.04
C ASN A 158 11.14 23.31 7.58
N ASP A 159 10.27 24.12 8.17
CA ASP A 159 10.11 24.26 9.62
C ASP A 159 9.67 22.96 10.32
N ALA A 160 9.14 21.96 9.59
CA ALA A 160 8.72 20.68 10.15
C ALA A 160 9.90 19.82 10.64
N THR A 161 11.13 20.15 10.24
CA THR A 161 12.35 19.45 10.68
C THR A 161 12.54 19.50 12.19
N ALA A 162 12.24 20.65 12.82
CA ALA A 162 12.38 20.83 14.27
C ALA A 162 11.37 20.00 15.09
N PRO A 163 10.05 20.03 14.85
CA PRO A 163 9.10 19.24 15.63
C PRO A 163 9.22 17.72 15.38
N ILE A 164 9.65 17.29 14.18
CA ILE A 164 9.68 15.85 13.83
C ILE A 164 11.02 15.22 14.19
N PHE A 165 12.14 15.87 13.85
CA PHE A 165 13.49 15.33 14.07
C PHE A 165 14.27 16.04 15.18
N GLY A 166 13.76 17.14 15.74
CA GLY A 166 14.43 17.89 16.80
C GLY A 166 15.60 18.75 16.33
N TYR A 167 15.81 18.91 15.02
CA TYR A 167 16.91 19.71 14.49
C TYR A 167 16.47 21.14 14.19
N GLU A 168 17.04 22.10 14.90
CA GLU A 168 16.93 23.54 14.59
C GLU A 168 18.03 23.93 13.61
N LEU A 169 17.73 23.90 12.32
CA LEU A 169 18.73 24.13 11.26
C LEU A 169 19.05 25.61 10.99
N GLY A 170 18.39 26.55 11.67
CA GLY A 170 18.51 27.98 11.41
C GLY A 170 18.12 28.36 9.97
N ASP A 171 18.46 29.58 9.55
CA ASP A 171 18.12 30.09 8.19
C ASP A 171 19.05 29.55 7.08
N GLY A 172 20.00 28.67 7.42
CA GLY A 172 21.06 28.22 6.53
C GLY A 172 20.81 26.82 5.95
N PRO A 173 21.08 26.57 4.66
CA PRO A 173 21.01 25.23 4.11
C PRO A 173 22.19 24.35 4.57
N THR A 174 21.98 23.05 4.55
CA THR A 174 23.01 22.05 4.87
C THR A 174 23.61 21.42 3.61
N PRO A 175 24.84 20.88 3.62
CA PRO A 175 25.29 20.01 2.55
C PRO A 175 24.55 18.66 2.57
N LEU A 176 24.51 17.93 1.44
CA LEU A 176 23.91 16.59 1.38
C LEU A 176 24.56 15.60 2.38
N GLY A 177 25.85 15.79 2.67
CA GLY A 177 26.58 14.98 3.65
C GLY A 177 25.95 15.00 5.05
N TRP A 178 25.30 16.10 5.44
CA TRP A 178 24.63 16.18 6.75
C TRP A 178 23.50 15.15 6.87
N TRP A 179 22.69 14.98 5.82
CA TRP A 179 21.64 13.96 5.77
C TRP A 179 22.25 12.56 5.81
N ASN A 180 23.32 12.33 5.06
CA ASN A 180 23.98 11.03 4.98
C ASN A 180 24.52 10.57 6.36
N GLU A 181 25.06 11.48 7.16
CA GLU A 181 25.53 11.21 8.53
C GLU A 181 24.43 10.78 9.52
N LYS A 182 23.16 11.07 9.20
CA LYS A 182 22.00 10.71 10.03
C LYS A 182 21.37 9.40 9.60
N LEU A 183 21.76 8.83 8.47
CA LEU A 183 21.33 7.49 8.07
C LEU A 183 21.87 6.45 9.06
N HIS A 184 21.06 5.44 9.34
CA HIS A 184 21.53 4.28 10.10
C HIS A 184 22.67 3.57 9.34
N PRO A 185 23.72 3.08 10.04
CA PRO A 185 24.87 2.43 9.41
C PRO A 185 24.52 1.34 8.39
N ASP A 186 23.59 0.44 8.72
CA ASP A 186 23.16 -0.62 7.78
C ASP A 186 22.42 -0.10 6.55
N ASP A 187 21.80 1.08 6.63
CA ASP A 187 20.99 1.65 5.55
C ASP A 187 21.86 2.53 4.62
N HIS A 188 22.98 3.06 5.12
CA HIS A 188 23.81 4.06 4.46
C HIS A 188 24.24 3.67 3.04
N ALA A 189 24.82 2.47 2.87
CA ALA A 189 25.31 2.01 1.56
C ALA A 189 24.17 1.84 0.53
N ARG A 190 23.06 1.24 0.97
CA ARG A 190 21.89 0.98 0.12
C ARG A 190 21.22 2.27 -0.31
N VAL A 191 20.96 3.18 0.62
CA VAL A 191 20.24 4.44 0.37
C VAL A 191 21.09 5.39 -0.47
N SER A 192 22.39 5.52 -0.17
CA SER A 192 23.31 6.35 -0.97
C SER A 192 23.40 5.87 -2.41
N ALA A 193 23.50 4.55 -2.63
CA ALA A 193 23.54 3.98 -3.97
C ALA A 193 22.21 4.19 -4.71
N SER A 194 21.08 3.98 -4.03
CA SER A 194 19.72 4.19 -4.58
C SER A 194 19.53 5.65 -5.04
N PHE A 195 19.89 6.61 -4.20
CA PHE A 195 19.80 8.03 -4.54
C PHE A 195 20.76 8.42 -5.67
N GLY A 196 22.02 7.98 -5.60
CA GLY A 196 23.02 8.23 -6.66
C GLY A 196 22.59 7.70 -8.02
N GLN A 197 22.06 6.48 -8.08
CA GLN A 197 21.53 5.90 -9.33
C GLN A 197 20.35 6.70 -9.89
N ALA A 198 19.46 7.22 -9.04
CA ALA A 198 18.35 8.06 -9.51
C ALA A 198 18.86 9.36 -10.16
N LEU A 199 19.91 9.95 -9.59
CA LEU A 199 20.55 11.15 -10.14
C LEU A 199 21.28 10.89 -11.46
N GLU A 200 21.94 9.74 -11.62
CA GLU A 200 22.73 9.38 -12.80
C GLU A 200 21.86 8.90 -13.97
N ASN A 201 20.81 8.13 -13.70
CA ASN A 201 19.97 7.51 -14.74
C ASN A 201 18.90 8.46 -15.31
N GLY A 202 18.85 9.71 -14.87
CA GLY A 202 17.85 10.69 -15.29
C GLY A 202 16.43 10.34 -14.85
N TRP A 203 16.28 9.66 -13.71
CA TRP A 203 14.97 9.33 -13.17
C TRP A 203 14.36 10.56 -12.51
N SER A 204 13.11 10.88 -12.85
CA SER A 204 12.43 12.02 -12.25
C SER A 204 11.82 11.73 -10.88
N ASN A 205 11.71 10.46 -10.48
CA ASN A 205 11.15 10.06 -9.18
C ASN A 205 12.11 9.14 -8.43
N TRP A 206 12.28 9.39 -7.15
CA TRP A 206 13.00 8.53 -6.22
C TRP A 206 12.16 8.34 -4.96
N ALA A 207 12.15 7.13 -4.41
CA ALA A 207 11.49 6.85 -3.15
C ALA A 207 12.22 5.74 -2.39
N GLU A 208 12.38 5.91 -1.09
CA GLU A 208 13.09 4.98 -0.24
C GLU A 208 12.51 4.92 1.17
N THR A 209 12.82 3.84 1.88
CA THR A 209 12.55 3.72 3.31
C THR A 209 13.82 3.41 4.07
N TYR A 210 14.11 4.19 5.10
CA TYR A 210 15.34 4.08 5.87
C TYR A 210 15.17 4.59 7.30
N ARG A 211 16.15 4.28 8.15
CA ARG A 211 16.23 4.80 9.50
C ARG A 211 17.03 6.09 9.52
N PHE A 212 16.44 7.14 10.06
CA PHE A 212 17.04 8.47 10.19
C PHE A 212 17.18 8.83 11.67
N ARG A 213 18.36 9.29 12.07
CA ARG A 213 18.68 9.64 13.46
C ARG A 213 18.14 11.02 13.79
N ASP A 214 17.27 11.11 14.80
CA ASP A 214 16.80 12.39 15.33
C ASP A 214 17.82 13.04 16.28
N ALA A 215 17.53 14.26 16.73
CA ALA A 215 18.42 15.03 17.60
C ALA A 215 18.62 14.41 18.99
N SER A 216 17.73 13.51 19.42
CA SER A 216 17.89 12.75 20.67
C SER A 216 18.83 11.55 20.51
N GLY A 217 19.11 11.15 19.26
CA GLY A 217 19.91 9.98 18.93
C GLY A 217 19.09 8.72 18.64
N GLU A 218 17.75 8.76 18.76
CA GLU A 218 16.87 7.66 18.38
C GLU A 218 16.74 7.59 16.85
N TYR A 219 16.59 6.37 16.32
CA TYR A 219 16.30 6.17 14.90
C TYR A 219 14.80 6.09 14.64
N ARG A 220 14.35 6.95 13.74
CA ARG A 220 12.97 6.97 13.21
C ARG A 220 12.92 6.30 11.85
N HIS A 221 11.84 5.61 11.56
CA HIS A 221 11.60 5.06 10.23
C HIS A 221 11.00 6.12 9.33
N ILE A 222 11.74 6.49 8.29
CA ILE A 222 11.36 7.53 7.34
C ILE A 222 10.99 6.87 6.03
N PHE A 223 9.85 7.28 5.49
CA PHE A 223 9.54 7.11 4.08
C PHE A 223 9.86 8.43 3.36
N ASP A 224 10.81 8.38 2.45
CA ASP A 224 11.30 9.54 1.72
C ASP A 224 10.93 9.41 0.25
N ARG A 225 10.52 10.51 -0.36
CA ARG A 225 10.19 10.59 -1.78
C ARG A 225 10.64 11.93 -2.33
N GLY A 226 11.29 11.89 -3.49
CA GLY A 226 11.80 13.07 -4.17
C GLY A 226 11.46 13.06 -5.65
N PHE A 227 11.27 14.26 -6.19
CA PHE A 227 11.20 14.53 -7.60
C PHE A 227 12.50 15.22 -8.05
N ILE A 228 13.14 14.69 -9.09
CA ILE A 228 14.41 15.19 -9.60
C ILE A 228 14.13 16.01 -10.87
N ILE A 229 14.67 17.21 -10.90
CA ILE A 229 14.56 18.19 -11.98
C ILE A 229 15.88 18.18 -12.75
N HIS A 230 15.76 18.03 -14.07
CA HIS A 230 16.88 17.99 -14.99
C HIS A 230 16.92 19.25 -15.87
N ASP A 231 18.11 19.63 -16.34
CA ASP A 231 18.28 20.68 -17.35
C ASP A 231 17.98 20.18 -18.78
N ASP A 232 18.07 21.08 -19.77
CA ASP A 232 17.86 20.76 -21.20
C ASP A 232 18.86 19.72 -21.75
N GLN A 233 19.95 19.46 -21.02
CA GLN A 233 20.97 18.44 -21.35
C GLN A 233 20.75 17.13 -20.58
N ASN A 234 19.60 16.98 -19.92
CA ASN A 234 19.22 15.83 -19.10
C ASN A 234 20.15 15.59 -17.89
N ARG A 235 20.79 16.64 -17.38
CA ARG A 235 21.59 16.59 -16.15
C ARG A 235 20.73 16.98 -14.96
N SER A 236 20.79 16.20 -13.89
CA SER A 236 20.10 16.50 -12.62
C SER A 236 20.65 17.78 -11.99
N ILE A 237 19.79 18.79 -11.78
CA ILE A 237 20.18 20.12 -11.26
C ILE A 237 19.53 20.46 -9.92
N ARG A 238 18.35 19.90 -9.63
CA ARG A 238 17.62 20.13 -8.38
C ARG A 238 16.79 18.91 -8.04
N ALA A 239 16.61 18.61 -6.76
CA ALA A 239 15.69 17.58 -6.32
C ALA A 239 14.86 18.11 -5.16
N VAL A 240 13.54 17.88 -5.17
CA VAL A 240 12.63 18.37 -4.14
C VAL A 240 11.80 17.20 -3.64
N GLY A 241 11.63 17.07 -2.33
CA GLY A 241 10.97 15.91 -1.76
C GLY A 241 10.41 16.11 -0.37
N SER A 242 9.89 15.03 0.17
CA SER A 242 9.23 14.98 1.46
C SER A 242 9.63 13.72 2.23
N MET A 243 9.97 13.89 3.50
CA MET A 243 10.21 12.81 4.46
C MET A 243 9.02 12.70 5.42
N SER A 244 8.39 11.53 5.43
CA SER A 244 7.31 11.19 6.36
C SER A 244 7.82 10.25 7.44
N ASP A 245 7.59 10.58 8.73
CA ASP A 245 7.85 9.66 9.83
C ASP A 245 6.76 8.57 9.86
N ILE A 246 7.16 7.33 9.58
CA ILE A 246 6.28 6.16 9.57
C ILE A 246 6.53 5.24 10.78
N THR A 247 7.27 5.71 11.80
CA THR A 247 7.67 4.91 12.96
C THR A 247 6.47 4.33 13.70
N ASP A 248 5.49 5.16 14.04
CA ASP A 248 4.29 4.71 14.78
C ASP A 248 3.42 3.78 13.94
N ARG A 249 3.31 4.05 12.63
CA ARG A 249 2.60 3.16 11.69
C ARG A 249 3.25 1.77 11.66
N ARG A 250 4.58 1.69 11.54
CA ARG A 250 5.28 0.40 11.55
C ARG A 250 5.16 -0.32 12.89
N ARG A 251 5.29 0.41 14.02
CA ARG A 251 5.07 -0.16 15.37
C ARG A 251 3.66 -0.74 15.52
N ALA A 252 2.65 -0.07 14.98
CA ALA A 252 1.28 -0.56 15.00
C ALA A 252 1.08 -1.80 14.11
N GLU A 253 1.65 -1.81 12.89
CA GLU A 253 1.61 -2.95 11.97
C GLU A 253 2.30 -4.18 12.58
N GLU A 254 3.48 -4.03 13.16
CA GLU A 254 4.20 -5.13 13.84
C GLU A 254 3.44 -5.66 15.06
N LYS A 255 2.84 -4.77 15.84
CA LYS A 255 1.98 -5.17 16.97
C LYS A 255 0.76 -5.94 16.50
N LEU A 256 0.12 -5.51 15.41
CA LEU A 256 -1.03 -6.20 14.83
C LEU A 256 -0.64 -7.59 14.34
N GLN A 257 0.46 -7.72 13.61
CA GLN A 257 0.98 -9.02 13.16
C GLN A 257 1.28 -9.95 14.34
N ARG A 258 1.88 -9.43 15.42
CA ARG A 258 2.15 -10.20 16.64
C ARG A 258 0.85 -10.69 17.30
N VAL A 259 -0.14 -9.82 17.48
CA VAL A 259 -1.43 -10.17 18.08
C VAL A 259 -2.19 -11.17 17.21
N GLN A 260 -2.15 -11.04 15.87
CA GLN A 260 -2.73 -12.02 14.96
C GLN A 260 -2.07 -13.39 15.11
N ALA A 261 -0.74 -13.45 15.19
CA ALA A 261 -0.01 -14.68 15.41
C ALA A 261 -0.37 -15.34 16.75
N GLU A 262 -0.51 -14.54 17.81
CA GLU A 262 -0.97 -15.02 19.13
C GLU A 262 -2.43 -15.52 19.10
N LEU A 263 -3.33 -14.84 18.41
CA LEU A 263 -4.73 -15.25 18.27
C LEU A 263 -4.87 -16.57 17.50
N VAL A 264 -4.13 -16.74 16.40
CA VAL A 264 -4.07 -18.01 15.68
C VAL A 264 -3.56 -19.13 16.59
N HIS A 265 -2.57 -18.84 17.44
CA HIS A 265 -2.04 -19.80 18.40
C HIS A 265 -3.09 -20.21 19.45
N VAL A 266 -3.78 -19.24 20.06
CA VAL A 266 -4.83 -19.49 21.07
C VAL A 266 -6.04 -20.18 20.46
N SER A 267 -6.47 -19.79 19.26
CA SER A 267 -7.60 -20.43 18.55
C SER A 267 -7.36 -21.94 18.34
N ARG A 268 -6.12 -22.34 17.98
CA ARG A 268 -5.75 -23.77 17.85
C ARG A 268 -5.81 -24.50 19.19
N LEU A 269 -5.34 -23.87 20.28
CA LEU A 269 -5.42 -24.44 21.64
C LEU A 269 -6.87 -24.60 22.12
N SER A 270 -7.75 -23.64 21.82
CA SER A 270 -9.18 -23.74 22.15
C SER A 270 -9.89 -24.82 21.35
N ALA A 271 -9.59 -24.96 20.05
CA ALA A 271 -10.09 -26.06 19.23
C ALA A 271 -9.63 -27.43 19.78
N MET A 272 -8.39 -27.53 20.27
CA MET A 272 -7.88 -28.73 20.96
C MET A 272 -8.62 -29.03 22.27
N GLY A 273 -8.93 -28.00 23.06
CA GLY A 273 -9.69 -28.16 24.32
C GLY A 273 -11.06 -28.80 24.10
N ALA A 274 -11.76 -28.42 23.04
CA ALA A 274 -13.05 -29.01 22.66
C ALA A 274 -12.92 -30.48 22.19
N LEU A 275 -11.77 -30.85 21.61
CA LEU A 275 -11.52 -32.19 21.06
C LEU A 275 -10.85 -33.15 22.06
N ALA A 276 -10.38 -32.67 23.21
CA ALA A 276 -9.69 -33.47 24.22
C ALA A 276 -10.53 -34.66 24.74
N SER A 277 -11.84 -34.46 24.89
CA SER A 277 -12.76 -35.51 25.35
C SER A 277 -12.94 -36.61 24.29
N THR A 278 -13.11 -36.22 23.03
CA THR A 278 -13.19 -37.15 21.89
C THR A 278 -11.88 -37.91 21.71
N LEU A 279 -10.74 -37.23 21.81
CA LEU A 279 -9.41 -37.84 21.71
C LEU A 279 -9.16 -38.85 22.83
N ALA A 280 -9.56 -38.53 24.07
CA ALA A 280 -9.48 -39.45 25.18
C ALA A 280 -10.34 -40.70 24.92
N HIS A 281 -11.53 -40.52 24.35
CA HIS A 281 -12.39 -41.63 23.97
C HIS A 281 -11.75 -42.53 22.90
N GLU A 282 -11.28 -41.93 21.81
CA GLU A 282 -10.63 -42.63 20.68
C GLU A 282 -9.33 -43.35 21.08
N LEU A 283 -8.53 -42.80 22.00
CA LEU A 283 -7.34 -43.49 22.52
C LEU A 283 -7.68 -44.62 23.48
N ASN A 284 -8.71 -44.44 24.30
CA ASN A 284 -9.09 -45.45 25.29
C ASN A 284 -9.65 -46.73 24.63
N GLN A 285 -10.28 -46.62 23.46
CA GLN A 285 -10.84 -47.76 22.73
C GLN A 285 -9.78 -48.83 22.36
N PRO A 286 -8.72 -48.54 21.58
CA PRO A 286 -7.70 -49.51 21.24
C PRO A 286 -6.90 -49.94 22.47
N LEU A 287 -6.64 -49.06 23.43
CA LEU A 287 -5.96 -49.43 24.69
C LEU A 287 -6.76 -50.46 25.50
N THR A 288 -8.08 -50.31 25.55
CA THR A 288 -8.98 -51.28 26.20
C THR A 288 -9.04 -52.60 25.43
N ALA A 289 -9.01 -52.55 24.09
CA ALA A 289 -8.94 -53.74 23.27
C ALA A 289 -7.63 -54.52 23.52
N ILE A 290 -6.48 -53.83 23.56
CA ILE A 290 -5.18 -54.44 23.87
C ILE A 290 -5.21 -55.14 25.22
N THR A 291 -5.68 -54.47 26.27
CA THR A 291 -5.73 -55.07 27.62
C THR A 291 -6.66 -56.28 27.67
N ASN A 292 -7.80 -56.24 26.99
CA ASN A 292 -8.73 -57.36 26.92
C ASN A 292 -8.15 -58.57 26.16
N TYR A 293 -7.56 -58.34 24.98
CA TYR A 293 -6.94 -59.42 24.20
C TYR A 293 -5.76 -60.04 24.93
N MET A 294 -4.89 -59.22 25.55
CA MET A 294 -3.76 -59.70 26.34
C MET A 294 -4.22 -60.51 27.56
N ALA A 295 -5.22 -60.02 28.30
CA ALA A 295 -5.78 -60.74 29.45
C ALA A 295 -6.46 -62.06 29.03
N GLY A 296 -7.15 -62.07 27.89
CA GLY A 296 -7.74 -63.27 27.29
C GLY A 296 -6.68 -64.30 26.92
N SER A 297 -5.62 -63.88 26.23
CA SER A 297 -4.46 -64.70 25.89
C SER A 297 -3.80 -65.30 27.13
N SER A 298 -3.58 -64.52 28.19
CA SER A 298 -3.02 -65.02 29.45
C SER A 298 -3.91 -66.08 30.11
N ARG A 299 -5.23 -65.91 30.11
CA ARG A 299 -6.16 -66.91 30.67
C ARG A 299 -6.18 -68.20 29.86
N LEU A 300 -6.17 -68.09 28.53
CA LEU A 300 -6.12 -69.25 27.62
C LEU A 300 -4.83 -70.06 27.84
N LEU A 301 -3.68 -69.38 27.97
CA LEU A 301 -2.40 -70.02 28.25
C LEU A 301 -2.36 -70.67 29.65
N ALA A 302 -2.89 -70.00 30.68
CA ALA A 302 -2.94 -70.53 32.06
C ALA A 302 -3.89 -71.72 32.23
N GLY A 303 -4.96 -71.79 31.42
CA GLY A 303 -5.92 -72.89 31.40
C GLY A 303 -5.42 -74.17 30.71
N GLY A 304 -4.15 -74.21 30.28
CA GLY A 304 -3.56 -75.38 29.60
C GLY A 304 -3.99 -75.53 28.13
N ALA A 305 -4.45 -74.46 27.48
CA ALA A 305 -5.04 -74.55 26.16
C ALA A 305 -4.04 -75.05 25.11
N SER A 306 -4.38 -76.17 24.45
CA SER A 306 -3.73 -76.66 23.22
C SER A 306 -4.07 -75.83 21.97
N ASN A 307 -4.83 -74.73 22.13
CA ASN A 307 -5.33 -73.91 21.03
C ASN A 307 -4.42 -72.69 20.78
N VAL A 308 -3.20 -72.99 20.33
CA VAL A 308 -2.18 -71.99 19.94
C VAL A 308 -2.74 -71.00 18.93
N ASP A 309 -3.66 -71.45 18.07
CA ASP A 309 -4.30 -70.61 17.05
C ASP A 309 -5.16 -69.50 17.66
N ALA A 310 -5.96 -69.79 18.70
CA ALA A 310 -6.77 -68.78 19.36
C ALA A 310 -5.94 -67.71 20.10
N VAL A 311 -4.83 -68.12 20.72
CA VAL A 311 -3.88 -67.18 21.36
C VAL A 311 -3.18 -66.32 20.31
N ARG A 312 -2.78 -66.92 19.17
CA ARG A 312 -2.16 -66.18 18.07
C ARG A 312 -3.10 -65.12 17.51
N VAL A 313 -4.36 -65.45 17.24
CA VAL A 313 -5.36 -64.49 16.75
C VAL A 313 -5.58 -63.35 17.75
N ALA A 314 -5.64 -63.64 19.06
CA ALA A 314 -5.78 -62.60 20.07
C ALA A 314 -4.55 -61.67 20.17
N ILE A 315 -3.34 -62.21 20.01
CA ILE A 315 -2.10 -61.41 19.97
C ILE A 315 -2.05 -60.55 18.70
N GLU A 316 -2.41 -61.08 17.53
CA GLU A 316 -2.49 -60.32 16.28
C GLU A 316 -3.51 -59.17 16.38
N ALA A 317 -4.65 -59.41 17.04
CA ALA A 317 -5.66 -58.37 17.28
C ALA A 317 -5.17 -57.29 18.26
N ALA A 318 -4.38 -57.66 19.28
CA ALA A 318 -3.74 -56.72 20.20
C ALA A 318 -2.67 -55.88 19.48
N GLU A 319 -1.87 -56.50 18.60
CA GLU A 319 -0.85 -55.81 17.79
C GLU A 319 -1.49 -54.78 16.84
N ALA A 320 -2.55 -55.18 16.13
CA ALA A 320 -3.30 -54.26 15.27
C ALA A 320 -3.88 -53.07 16.06
N SER A 321 -4.38 -53.32 17.27
CA SER A 321 -4.90 -52.27 18.16
C SER A 321 -3.79 -51.34 18.66
N ALA A 322 -2.60 -51.86 18.94
CA ALA A 322 -1.43 -51.07 19.34
C ALA A 322 -0.91 -50.19 18.19
N ILE A 323 -0.88 -50.71 16.97
CA ILE A 323 -0.54 -49.93 15.77
C ILE A 323 -1.53 -48.78 15.60
N ARG A 324 -2.84 -49.05 15.72
CA ARG A 324 -3.90 -48.02 15.64
C ARG A 324 -3.72 -46.93 16.69
N ALA A 325 -3.44 -47.29 17.95
CA ALA A 325 -3.16 -46.31 19.01
C ALA A 325 -1.92 -45.45 18.67
N GLY A 326 -0.87 -46.07 18.10
CA GLY A 326 0.32 -45.36 17.64
C GLY A 326 0.05 -44.38 16.51
N GLU A 327 -0.84 -44.73 15.57
CA GLU A 327 -1.28 -43.80 14.52
C GLU A 327 -2.06 -42.61 15.09
N ILE A 328 -2.94 -42.83 16.08
CA ILE A 328 -3.69 -41.74 16.76
C ILE A 328 -2.70 -40.75 17.39
N VAL A 329 -1.71 -41.26 18.12
CA VAL A 329 -0.70 -40.43 18.79
C VAL A 329 0.19 -39.70 17.77
N ARG A 330 0.51 -40.32 16.63
CA ARG A 330 1.30 -39.68 15.56
C ARG A 330 0.53 -38.54 14.90
N GLY A 331 -0.74 -38.76 14.52
CA GLY A 331 -1.59 -37.71 13.98
C GLY A 331 -1.82 -36.56 14.96
N LEU A 332 -1.93 -36.87 16.26
CA LEU A 332 -2.01 -35.85 17.32
C LEU A 332 -0.70 -35.04 17.44
N ARG A 333 0.46 -35.69 17.40
CA ARG A 333 1.75 -35.00 17.38
C ARG A 333 1.88 -34.10 16.15
N GLU A 334 1.38 -34.50 14.99
CA GLU A 334 1.43 -33.71 13.76
C GLU A 334 0.52 -32.47 13.82
N LEU A 335 -0.67 -32.59 14.44
CA LEU A 335 -1.53 -31.44 14.73
C LEU A 335 -0.87 -30.41 15.66
N VAL A 336 0.00 -30.86 16.57
CA VAL A 336 0.70 -30.03 17.57
C VAL A 336 2.08 -29.55 17.07
N ALA A 337 2.73 -30.31 16.19
CA ALA A 337 4.10 -30.08 15.79
C ALA A 337 4.24 -28.76 15.02
N ARG A 338 4.93 -27.82 15.65
CA ARG A 338 5.54 -26.67 14.98
C ARG A 338 6.60 -27.18 14.00
N GLY A 339 6.30 -27.14 12.71
CA GLY A 339 7.31 -26.92 11.69
C GLY A 339 7.19 -25.49 11.22
N ASN A 340 8.24 -24.67 11.34
CA ASN A 340 8.35 -23.51 10.46
C ASN A 340 8.29 -24.08 9.05
N VAL A 341 7.18 -23.88 8.33
CA VAL A 341 7.04 -24.35 6.95
C VAL A 341 8.21 -23.76 6.19
N ARG A 342 9.18 -24.60 5.80
CA ARG A 342 10.37 -24.13 5.09
C ARG A 342 10.02 -24.15 3.62
N ILE A 343 9.19 -23.18 3.22
CA ILE A 343 8.83 -22.99 1.82
C ILE A 343 10.12 -22.72 1.04
N ARG A 344 10.45 -23.66 0.16
CA ARG A 344 11.59 -23.59 -0.73
C ARG A 344 11.12 -23.91 -2.13
N ARG A 345 11.92 -23.50 -3.09
CA ARG A 345 11.74 -23.93 -4.47
C ARG A 345 12.11 -25.42 -4.57
N GLU A 346 11.16 -26.24 -4.99
CA GLU A 346 11.33 -27.69 -5.12
C GLU A 346 10.82 -28.18 -6.50
N GLU A 347 11.38 -29.29 -6.97
CA GLU A 347 10.92 -29.98 -8.18
C GLU A 347 9.71 -30.87 -7.83
N LEU A 348 8.53 -30.53 -8.34
CA LEU A 348 7.29 -31.26 -8.02
C LEU A 348 7.40 -32.74 -8.39
N HIS A 349 8.06 -33.04 -9.50
CA HIS A 349 8.27 -34.43 -9.95
C HIS A 349 8.98 -35.28 -8.90
N ARG A 350 10.06 -34.77 -8.27
CA ARG A 350 10.78 -35.50 -7.21
C ARG A 350 9.94 -35.68 -5.96
N ILE A 351 9.12 -34.69 -5.60
CA ILE A 351 8.20 -34.79 -4.46
C ILE A 351 7.21 -35.95 -4.70
N VAL A 352 6.62 -35.99 -5.90
CA VAL A 352 5.66 -37.03 -6.28
C VAL A 352 6.32 -38.41 -6.36
N GLU A 353 7.50 -38.53 -6.96
CA GLU A 353 8.24 -39.79 -7.04
C GLU A 353 8.60 -40.35 -5.67
N ASP A 354 9.17 -39.54 -4.78
CA ASP A 354 9.52 -39.96 -3.42
C ASP A 354 8.29 -40.39 -2.61
N ALA A 355 7.19 -39.61 -2.72
CA ALA A 355 5.93 -39.94 -2.07
C ALA A 355 5.36 -41.25 -2.62
N ALA A 356 5.42 -41.45 -3.94
CA ALA A 356 4.99 -42.68 -4.60
C ALA A 356 5.81 -43.88 -4.12
N VAL A 357 7.14 -43.76 -4.01
CA VAL A 357 7.98 -44.84 -3.49
C VAL A 357 7.51 -45.27 -2.10
N LEU A 358 7.27 -44.33 -1.18
CA LEU A 358 6.85 -44.64 0.18
C LEU A 358 5.41 -45.16 0.25
N ALA A 359 4.48 -44.55 -0.48
CA ALA A 359 3.07 -44.89 -0.43
C ALA A 359 2.74 -46.21 -1.15
N PHE A 360 3.47 -46.57 -2.21
CA PHE A 360 3.20 -47.76 -3.01
C PHE A 360 4.00 -49.01 -2.61
N ILE A 361 4.87 -48.95 -1.58
CA ILE A 361 5.59 -50.14 -1.03
C ILE A 361 4.60 -51.27 -0.69
N ASP A 362 3.49 -50.94 -0.04
CA ASP A 362 2.44 -51.91 0.32
C ASP A 362 1.40 -52.10 -0.80
N ALA A 363 1.14 -51.06 -1.59
CA ALA A 363 0.12 -51.10 -2.64
C ALA A 363 0.45 -52.06 -3.80
N LYS A 364 1.75 -52.23 -4.14
CA LYS A 364 2.17 -53.20 -5.16
C LYS A 364 1.89 -54.64 -4.72
N ARG A 365 1.96 -54.93 -3.41
CA ARG A 365 1.55 -56.23 -2.85
C ARG A 365 0.03 -56.44 -2.92
N GLN A 366 -0.74 -55.36 -2.96
CA GLN A 366 -2.20 -55.37 -3.05
C GLN A 366 -2.74 -55.28 -4.49
N GLY A 367 -1.86 -55.37 -5.49
CA GLY A 367 -2.24 -55.40 -6.92
C GLY A 367 -2.67 -54.04 -7.49
N VAL A 368 -2.32 -52.94 -6.84
CA VAL A 368 -2.66 -51.58 -7.30
C VAL A 368 -1.73 -51.16 -8.44
N VAL A 369 -2.31 -50.73 -9.56
CA VAL A 369 -1.60 -50.11 -10.68
C VAL A 369 -1.60 -48.60 -10.48
N HIS A 370 -0.47 -47.93 -10.70
CA HIS A 370 -0.40 -46.48 -10.59
C HIS A 370 0.21 -45.84 -11.83
N GLN A 371 -0.24 -44.62 -12.15
CA GLN A 371 0.28 -43.79 -13.22
C GLN A 371 0.52 -42.37 -12.70
N VAL A 372 1.57 -41.73 -13.20
CA VAL A 372 1.95 -40.36 -12.84
C VAL A 372 2.05 -39.52 -14.11
N HIS A 373 1.23 -38.48 -14.20
CA HIS A 373 1.13 -37.57 -15.35
C HIS A 373 1.35 -36.13 -14.90
N ILE A 374 2.59 -35.64 -14.99
CA ILE A 374 2.94 -34.27 -14.61
C ILE A 374 3.18 -33.46 -15.87
N ASP A 375 2.40 -32.39 -16.05
CA ASP A 375 2.62 -31.43 -17.13
C ASP A 375 4.04 -30.82 -16.99
N PRO A 376 4.87 -30.80 -18.06
CA PRO A 376 6.19 -30.16 -18.03
C PRO A 376 6.19 -28.70 -17.55
N ALA A 377 5.08 -27.97 -17.72
CA ALA A 377 4.92 -26.61 -17.23
C ALA A 377 4.66 -26.52 -15.71
N ALA A 378 4.30 -27.63 -15.06
CA ALA A 378 4.06 -27.77 -13.62
C ALA A 378 5.32 -28.25 -12.84
N HIS A 379 6.52 -27.90 -13.31
CA HIS A 379 7.76 -28.48 -12.80
C HIS A 379 8.22 -27.92 -11.43
N TRP A 380 8.11 -26.61 -11.20
CA TRP A 380 8.66 -25.93 -10.02
C TRP A 380 7.56 -25.38 -9.10
N VAL A 381 7.65 -25.69 -7.81
CA VAL A 381 6.71 -25.25 -6.77
C VAL A 381 7.44 -24.56 -5.63
N GLU A 382 6.75 -23.65 -4.93
CA GLU A 382 7.20 -23.13 -3.63
C GLU A 382 6.54 -23.94 -2.52
N ALA A 383 7.28 -24.89 -1.96
CA ALA A 383 6.74 -25.79 -0.95
C ALA A 383 7.76 -26.29 0.06
N ASP A 384 7.26 -26.75 1.21
CA ASP A 384 7.99 -27.64 2.09
C ASP A 384 7.84 -29.08 1.56
N ARG A 385 8.94 -29.61 1.02
CA ARG A 385 8.99 -30.95 0.40
C ARG A 385 8.40 -32.04 1.30
N VAL A 386 8.73 -32.03 2.59
CA VAL A 386 8.33 -33.09 3.52
C VAL A 386 6.83 -33.03 3.79
N GLN A 387 6.29 -31.82 4.01
CA GLN A 387 4.85 -31.66 4.24
C GLN A 387 4.03 -31.99 2.98
N LEU A 388 4.51 -31.61 1.79
CA LEU A 388 3.80 -31.94 0.55
C LEU A 388 3.83 -33.45 0.24
N GLN A 389 4.95 -34.13 0.53
CA GLN A 389 5.02 -35.60 0.48
C GLN A 389 4.01 -36.24 1.43
N GLN A 390 3.81 -35.70 2.64
CA GLN A 390 2.85 -36.20 3.61
C GLN A 390 1.39 -36.09 3.11
N VAL A 391 1.04 -34.98 2.44
CA VAL A 391 -0.27 -34.84 1.78
C VAL A 391 -0.47 -35.94 0.75
N LEU A 392 0.51 -36.13 -0.14
CA LEU A 392 0.45 -37.15 -1.19
C LEU A 392 0.34 -38.58 -0.61
N ILE A 393 1.17 -38.92 0.38
CA ILE A 393 1.13 -40.23 1.03
C ILE A 393 -0.24 -40.50 1.66
N ASN A 394 -0.82 -39.50 2.34
CA ASN A 394 -2.15 -39.63 2.93
C ASN A 394 -3.24 -39.84 1.87
N LEU A 395 -3.23 -39.07 0.79
CA LEU A 395 -4.20 -39.22 -0.30
C LEU A 395 -4.07 -40.58 -0.99
N VAL A 396 -2.85 -41.03 -1.27
CA VAL A 396 -2.60 -42.35 -1.88
C VAL A 396 -3.03 -43.48 -0.94
N ARG A 397 -2.73 -43.39 0.35
CA ARG A 397 -3.17 -44.39 1.34
C ARG A 397 -4.71 -44.49 1.39
N ASN A 398 -5.40 -43.34 1.43
CA ASN A 398 -6.86 -43.31 1.41
C ASN A 398 -7.42 -43.94 0.13
N ALA A 399 -6.81 -43.66 -1.02
CA ALA A 399 -7.19 -44.25 -2.30
C ALA A 399 -6.98 -45.78 -2.34
N VAL A 400 -5.85 -46.28 -1.83
CA VAL A 400 -5.57 -47.73 -1.72
C VAL A 400 -6.62 -48.41 -0.84
N GLU A 401 -6.95 -47.81 0.30
CA GLU A 401 -7.96 -48.33 1.23
C GLU A 401 -9.36 -48.37 0.60
N ALA A 402 -9.74 -47.33 -0.15
CA ALA A 402 -11.03 -47.26 -0.86
C ALA A 402 -11.19 -48.32 -1.97
N MET A 403 -10.10 -48.95 -2.42
CA MET A 403 -10.09 -49.97 -3.47
C MET A 403 -9.81 -51.39 -2.98
N LYS A 404 -9.63 -51.59 -1.66
CA LYS A 404 -9.14 -52.85 -1.06
C LYS A 404 -9.90 -54.11 -1.50
N ASP A 405 -11.20 -53.99 -1.77
CA ASP A 405 -12.09 -55.11 -2.15
C ASP A 405 -12.62 -55.01 -3.59
N LEU A 406 -12.06 -54.10 -4.40
CA LEU A 406 -12.50 -53.87 -5.78
C LEU A 406 -11.62 -54.62 -6.80
N PRO A 407 -12.17 -55.00 -7.97
CA PRO A 407 -11.42 -55.68 -9.03
C PRO A 407 -10.52 -54.72 -9.83
N ARG A 408 -10.94 -53.46 -10.01
CA ARG A 408 -10.15 -52.41 -10.65
C ARG A 408 -9.48 -51.55 -9.57
N ARG A 409 -8.15 -51.48 -9.59
CA ARG A 409 -7.34 -50.80 -8.56
C ARG A 409 -6.30 -49.91 -9.21
N GLU A 410 -6.75 -48.77 -9.71
CA GLU A 410 -5.89 -47.83 -10.43
C GLU A 410 -5.83 -46.49 -9.69
N ILE A 411 -4.61 -45.97 -9.51
CA ILE A 411 -4.38 -44.62 -8.99
C ILE A 411 -3.69 -43.79 -10.05
N THR A 412 -4.23 -42.61 -10.34
CA THR A 412 -3.61 -41.64 -11.23
C THR A 412 -3.23 -40.39 -10.46
N ILE A 413 -1.94 -40.04 -10.47
CA ILE A 413 -1.44 -38.79 -9.90
C ILE A 413 -1.19 -37.81 -11.06
N GLY A 414 -1.92 -36.70 -11.09
CA GLY A 414 -1.81 -35.68 -12.13
C GLY A 414 -1.30 -34.36 -11.58
N ALA A 415 -0.58 -33.57 -12.38
CA ALA A 415 -0.30 -32.17 -12.04
C ALA A 415 -0.35 -31.25 -13.26
N VAL A 416 -1.08 -30.14 -13.16
CA VAL A 416 -1.31 -29.16 -14.24
C VAL A 416 -1.17 -27.72 -13.74
N PRO A 417 -0.59 -26.79 -14.53
CA PRO A 417 -0.54 -25.39 -14.16
C PRO A 417 -1.91 -24.71 -14.30
N LEU A 418 -2.23 -23.82 -13.37
CA LEU A 418 -3.41 -22.96 -13.41
C LEU A 418 -3.06 -21.53 -13.88
N ALA A 419 -4.06 -20.79 -14.36
CA ALA A 419 -3.88 -19.43 -14.88
C ALA A 419 -3.53 -18.40 -13.79
N ASP A 420 -3.84 -18.69 -12.53
CA ASP A 420 -3.63 -17.83 -11.36
C ASP A 420 -2.22 -17.95 -10.75
N GLY A 421 -1.31 -18.67 -11.40
CA GLY A 421 0.05 -18.89 -10.90
C GLY A 421 0.16 -20.03 -9.89
N MET A 422 -0.87 -20.87 -9.76
CA MET A 422 -0.82 -22.10 -8.96
C MET A 422 -0.55 -23.32 -9.85
N ILE A 423 -0.19 -24.45 -9.24
CA ILE A 423 -0.22 -25.78 -9.83
C ILE A 423 -1.29 -26.59 -9.09
N GLU A 424 -2.22 -27.18 -9.84
CA GLU A 424 -3.16 -28.16 -9.32
C GLU A 424 -2.53 -29.54 -9.37
N VAL A 425 -2.53 -30.23 -8.24
CA VAL A 425 -2.15 -31.64 -8.11
C VAL A 425 -3.40 -32.44 -7.81
N SER A 426 -3.56 -33.57 -8.50
CA SER A 426 -4.72 -34.46 -8.38
C SER A 426 -4.27 -35.88 -8.07
N VAL A 427 -5.04 -36.55 -7.22
CA VAL A 427 -4.91 -37.99 -6.93
C VAL A 427 -6.29 -38.60 -7.17
N ALA A 428 -6.41 -39.37 -8.25
CA ALA A 428 -7.64 -40.02 -8.68
C ALA A 428 -7.55 -41.53 -8.42
N ASP A 429 -8.61 -42.12 -7.87
CA ASP A 429 -8.74 -43.56 -7.64
C ASP A 429 -9.95 -44.15 -8.36
N THR A 430 -9.97 -45.47 -8.50
CA THR A 430 -11.12 -46.25 -9.02
C THR A 430 -11.91 -46.92 -7.89
N GLY A 431 -11.98 -46.26 -6.72
CA GLY A 431 -12.59 -46.73 -5.49
C GLY A 431 -14.12 -46.68 -5.48
N CYS A 432 -14.71 -46.84 -4.28
CA CYS A 432 -16.16 -46.76 -4.08
C CYS A 432 -16.74 -45.33 -4.18
N GLY A 433 -15.89 -44.31 -4.35
CA GLY A 433 -16.30 -42.90 -4.48
C GLY A 433 -16.64 -42.21 -3.16
N LEU A 434 -17.15 -40.99 -3.24
CA LEU A 434 -17.45 -40.14 -2.07
C LEU A 434 -18.97 -40.11 -1.78
N PRO A 435 -19.41 -40.63 -0.61
CA PRO A 435 -20.80 -40.53 -0.18
C PRO A 435 -21.25 -39.06 -0.06
N GLU A 436 -22.43 -38.74 -0.63
CA GLU A 436 -22.98 -37.38 -0.70
C GLU A 436 -23.10 -36.70 0.68
N LYS A 437 -23.39 -37.47 1.73
CA LYS A 437 -23.53 -36.98 3.12
C LYS A 437 -22.23 -36.51 3.78
N ILE A 438 -21.06 -36.84 3.24
CA ILE A 438 -19.76 -36.61 3.90
C ILE A 438 -18.96 -35.51 3.17
N ARG A 439 -19.39 -35.05 1.98
CA ARG A 439 -18.64 -34.07 1.18
C ARG A 439 -18.33 -32.77 1.91
N ASP A 440 -19.33 -32.20 2.60
CA ASP A 440 -19.17 -30.92 3.31
C ASP A 440 -18.27 -31.04 4.55
N ALA A 441 -18.15 -32.23 5.12
CA ALA A 441 -17.36 -32.50 6.32
C ALA A 441 -16.06 -33.29 6.06
N LEU A 442 -15.74 -33.59 4.79
CA LEU A 442 -14.68 -34.54 4.41
C LEU A 442 -13.29 -34.19 4.96
N PHE A 443 -13.03 -32.90 5.15
CA PHE A 443 -11.78 -32.36 5.67
C PHE A 443 -11.92 -31.79 7.09
N SER A 444 -13.08 -31.98 7.71
CA SER A 444 -13.27 -31.73 9.13
C SER A 444 -12.66 -32.89 9.92
N PRO A 445 -12.04 -32.65 11.09
CA PRO A 445 -11.51 -33.72 11.92
C PRO A 445 -12.58 -34.78 12.24
N PHE A 446 -12.20 -36.05 12.26
CA PHE A 446 -13.04 -37.20 12.66
C PHE A 446 -14.17 -37.61 11.70
N HIS A 447 -14.20 -37.11 10.46
CA HIS A 447 -15.26 -37.40 9.49
C HIS A 447 -14.82 -38.38 8.37
N GLY A 448 -14.10 -39.45 8.72
CA GLY A 448 -13.61 -40.45 7.78
C GLY A 448 -14.72 -41.35 7.18
N THR A 449 -14.49 -41.87 5.98
CA THR A 449 -15.38 -42.81 5.28
C THR A 449 -15.09 -44.29 5.56
N SER A 450 -13.93 -44.62 6.15
CA SER A 450 -13.53 -45.99 6.48
C SER A 450 -13.79 -46.32 7.96
N PRO A 451 -14.31 -47.53 8.30
CA PRO A 451 -14.51 -47.98 9.68
C PRO A 451 -13.24 -48.03 10.55
N ASP A 452 -12.07 -48.08 9.91
CA ASP A 452 -10.76 -48.23 10.57
C ASP A 452 -9.90 -46.94 10.57
N GLY A 453 -10.33 -45.91 9.85
CA GLY A 453 -9.59 -44.65 9.70
C GLY A 453 -10.14 -43.52 10.57
N MET A 454 -9.30 -42.90 11.41
CA MET A 454 -9.69 -41.84 12.36
C MET A 454 -10.34 -40.57 11.76
N GLY A 455 -10.37 -40.39 10.43
CA GLY A 455 -10.88 -39.17 9.81
C GLY A 455 -10.05 -37.91 10.08
N ILE A 456 -8.81 -38.06 10.58
CA ILE A 456 -7.90 -36.94 10.89
C ILE A 456 -7.02 -36.61 9.68
N GLY A 457 -6.65 -37.60 8.85
CA GLY A 457 -5.69 -37.45 7.75
C GLY A 457 -6.04 -36.34 6.75
N LEU A 458 -7.31 -36.22 6.36
CA LEU A 458 -7.76 -35.18 5.42
C LEU A 458 -7.77 -33.78 6.03
N SER A 459 -8.07 -33.64 7.33
CA SER A 459 -7.95 -32.35 8.04
C SER A 459 -6.49 -31.87 8.15
N ILE A 460 -5.53 -32.81 8.29
CA ILE A 460 -4.09 -32.52 8.24
C ILE A 460 -3.71 -32.08 6.82
N CYS A 461 -4.19 -32.78 5.79
CA CYS A 461 -3.94 -32.40 4.40
C CYS A 461 -4.43 -30.98 4.10
N ARG A 462 -5.63 -30.61 4.56
CA ARG A 462 -6.15 -29.23 4.46
C ARG A 462 -5.25 -28.23 5.15
N THR A 463 -4.87 -28.49 6.39
CA THR A 463 -4.01 -27.58 7.16
C THR A 463 -2.65 -27.36 6.48
N ILE A 464 -2.05 -28.43 5.95
CA ILE A 464 -0.78 -28.35 5.22
C ILE A 464 -0.95 -27.53 3.95
N VAL A 465 -1.95 -27.84 3.12
CA VAL A 465 -2.17 -27.17 1.83
C VAL A 465 -2.48 -25.68 2.03
N GLU A 466 -3.31 -25.33 3.01
CA GLU A 466 -3.63 -23.93 3.34
C GLU A 466 -2.40 -23.17 3.87
N ALA A 467 -1.53 -23.84 4.64
CA ALA A 467 -0.26 -23.25 5.09
C ALA A 467 0.72 -22.95 3.94
N HIS A 468 0.52 -23.58 2.78
CA HIS A 468 1.26 -23.31 1.54
C HIS A 468 0.56 -22.28 0.64
N GLY A 469 -0.53 -21.65 1.10
CA GLY A 469 -1.32 -20.70 0.31
C GLY A 469 -2.22 -21.37 -0.74
N GLY A 470 -2.45 -22.68 -0.62
CA GLY A 470 -3.31 -23.46 -1.51
C GLY A 470 -4.70 -23.73 -0.95
N ARG A 471 -5.48 -24.51 -1.70
CA ARG A 471 -6.76 -25.09 -1.28
C ARG A 471 -6.80 -26.58 -1.61
N ILE A 472 -7.54 -27.38 -0.84
CA ILE A 472 -7.77 -28.82 -1.11
C ILE A 472 -9.28 -29.10 -1.17
N TRP A 473 -9.70 -29.93 -2.11
CA TRP A 473 -11.09 -30.35 -2.30
C TRP A 473 -11.14 -31.74 -2.93
N ALA A 474 -12.34 -32.28 -3.12
CA ALA A 474 -12.53 -33.57 -3.75
C ALA A 474 -13.79 -33.58 -4.63
N ASP A 475 -13.71 -34.27 -5.77
CA ASP A 475 -14.82 -34.48 -6.71
C ASP A 475 -14.95 -35.98 -7.06
N ASP A 476 -16.03 -36.34 -7.75
CA ASP A 476 -16.17 -37.70 -8.28
C ASP A 476 -15.24 -37.92 -9.48
N ALA A 477 -14.65 -39.12 -9.55
CA ALA A 477 -13.87 -39.51 -10.72
C ALA A 477 -14.79 -39.85 -11.91
N PRO A 478 -14.45 -39.41 -13.15
CA PRO A 478 -15.27 -39.68 -14.33
C PRO A 478 -15.56 -41.16 -14.60
N ASP A 479 -14.61 -42.04 -14.21
CA ASP A 479 -14.68 -43.49 -14.43
C ASP A 479 -15.06 -44.28 -13.16
N GLY A 480 -15.63 -43.59 -12.15
CA GLY A 480 -15.92 -44.13 -10.82
C GLY A 480 -14.74 -43.99 -9.85
N GLY A 481 -15.04 -43.78 -8.56
CA GLY A 481 -14.06 -43.47 -7.52
C GLY A 481 -14.04 -41.98 -7.13
N ALA A 482 -12.98 -41.55 -6.46
CA ALA A 482 -12.81 -40.18 -6.00
C ALA A 482 -11.59 -39.51 -6.65
N VAL A 483 -11.63 -38.19 -6.79
CA VAL A 483 -10.47 -37.38 -7.16
C VAL A 483 -10.26 -36.29 -6.12
N PHE A 484 -9.16 -36.40 -5.38
CA PHE A 484 -8.71 -35.36 -4.48
C PHE A 484 -7.80 -34.39 -5.22
N ARG A 485 -8.04 -33.10 -5.07
CA ARG A 485 -7.28 -32.03 -5.73
C ARG A 485 -6.77 -31.05 -4.70
N PHE A 486 -5.54 -30.59 -4.88
CA PHE A 486 -5.02 -29.45 -4.12
C PHE A 486 -4.17 -28.53 -4.98
N THR A 487 -4.07 -27.27 -4.59
CA THR A 487 -3.20 -26.29 -5.26
C THR A 487 -1.95 -25.97 -4.46
N VAL A 488 -0.85 -25.68 -5.15
CA VAL A 488 0.41 -25.20 -4.56
C VAL A 488 0.99 -24.07 -5.43
N PRO A 489 1.62 -23.01 -4.85
CA PRO A 489 2.17 -21.92 -5.64
C PRO A 489 3.25 -22.37 -6.62
N ARG A 490 3.17 -21.88 -7.85
CA ARG A 490 4.16 -22.15 -8.90
C ARG A 490 5.37 -21.22 -8.72
N SER A 491 6.57 -21.79 -8.77
CA SER A 491 7.81 -21.01 -8.82
C SER A 491 8.28 -20.82 -10.27
N ARG A 492 8.78 -19.63 -10.63
CA ARG A 492 9.30 -19.37 -11.99
C ARG A 492 10.64 -20.10 -12.20
N ARG A 493 10.90 -20.61 -13.42
CA ARG A 493 12.17 -21.25 -13.82
C ARG A 493 13.37 -20.36 -13.41
N PRO A 494 14.52 -20.91 -12.95
CA PRO A 494 15.66 -20.06 -12.67
C PRO A 494 16.05 -19.41 -14.00
N VAL A 495 16.27 -18.09 -13.98
CA VAL A 495 17.13 -17.49 -14.97
C VAL A 495 18.52 -17.99 -14.58
N ASP A 496 19.14 -18.82 -15.42
CA ASP A 496 20.57 -19.09 -15.27
C ASP A 496 21.26 -17.72 -15.36
N VAL A 497 21.77 -17.23 -14.22
CA VAL A 497 22.56 -16.00 -14.10
C VAL A 497 24.01 -16.33 -14.46
#